data_AF-A0A9D9XP64-F1
#
_entry.id   AF-A0A9D9XP64-F1
#
_cell.length_a   1.000
_cell.length_b   1.000
_cell.length_c   1.000
_cell.angle_alpha   90.00
_cell.angle_beta   90.00
_cell.angle_gamma   90.00
#
_symmetry.space_group_name_H-M   'P 1'
#
loop_
_entity.id
_entity.type
_entity.pdbx_description
1 polymer ?
#
loop_
_entity_poly.entity_id
_entity_poly.type
_entity_poly.pdbx_seq_one_letter_code
_entity_poly.pdbx_strand_id
1 'polypeptide(L)'
;NSQRRYVTLTGDAATTTASDTLKKYYNRISAFRGIRDASTTVSIRNFKDFEETKNFVPDFPESLDQGEFIKKLLEERWRELAGEQNTRWYDLTRFGLLVNNVKNNKSQINALTGRSLNATAYGTQLLNTPNAKYEYLPIPLNEIRLHPKLNQNKDY
;
A
#
# COMPACT_ATOMS: atom_id res chain seq x y z
N ASN A 1 41.10 -15.40 10.55
CA ASN A 1 40.33 -14.82 11.68
C ASN A 1 39.69 -13.50 11.27
N SER A 2 38.53 -13.56 10.60
CA SER A 2 37.70 -12.38 10.29
C SER A 2 36.69 -12.21 11.43
N GLN A 3 36.93 -11.27 12.33
CA GLN A 3 35.97 -10.95 13.38
C GLN A 3 34.75 -10.26 12.75
N ARG A 4 33.61 -10.95 12.75
CA ARG A 4 32.30 -10.34 12.50
C ARG A 4 32.04 -9.33 13.62
N ARG A 5 32.22 -8.04 13.32
CA ARG A 5 31.75 -6.95 14.19
C ARG A 5 30.22 -6.96 14.14
N TYR A 6 29.60 -7.49 15.18
CA TYR A 6 28.19 -7.28 15.43
C TYR A 6 28.00 -5.82 15.84
N VAL A 7 27.27 -5.06 15.02
CA VAL A 7 26.82 -3.72 15.42
C VAL A 7 25.79 -3.94 16.52
N THR A 8 26.17 -3.65 17.76
CA THR A 8 25.23 -3.58 18.88
C THR A 8 24.22 -2.48 18.55
N LEU A 9 22.97 -2.86 18.30
CA LEU A 9 21.87 -1.89 18.15
C LEU A 9 21.69 -1.20 19.50
N THR A 10 22.27 0.00 19.64
CA THR A 10 22.10 0.84 20.83
C THR A 10 20.65 1.27 20.93
N GLY A 11 19.90 0.56 21.80
CA GLY A 11 18.59 0.94 22.32
C GLY A 11 17.47 1.01 21.27
N ASP A 12 16.33 0.38 21.55
CA ASP A 12 15.10 0.74 20.83
C ASP A 12 14.87 2.25 21.02
N ALA A 13 14.96 3.04 19.94
CA ALA A 13 14.67 4.46 19.99
C ALA A 13 13.27 4.68 20.61
N ALA A 14 13.20 5.60 21.58
CA ALA A 14 11.96 5.93 22.27
C ALA A 14 10.91 6.38 21.27
N THR A 15 9.71 5.78 21.27
CA THR A 15 8.62 6.11 20.33
C THR A 15 7.79 7.32 20.77
N THR A 16 8.39 8.20 21.57
CA THR A 16 7.73 9.36 22.19
C THR A 16 7.25 10.39 21.17
N THR A 17 7.86 10.43 19.98
CA THR A 17 7.42 11.29 18.86
C THR A 17 7.33 10.48 17.55
N ALA A 18 6.56 11.00 16.58
CA ALA A 18 6.45 10.40 15.24
C ALA A 18 7.81 10.31 14.53
N SER A 19 8.68 11.31 14.73
CA SER A 19 10.04 11.33 14.17
C SER A 19 10.89 10.18 14.70
N ASP A 20 10.82 9.89 16.00
CA ASP A 20 11.59 8.81 16.61
C ASP A 20 11.09 7.42 16.18
N THR A 21 9.76 7.29 16.01
CA THR A 21 9.14 6.07 15.47
C THR A 21 9.56 5.82 14.02
N LEU A 22 9.58 6.86 13.19
CA LEU A 22 10.04 6.76 11.80
C LEU A 22 11.53 6.43 11.71
N LYS A 23 12.38 7.02 12.56
CA LYS A 23 13.80 6.68 12.68
C LYS A 23 14.01 5.21 13.04
N LYS A 24 13.24 4.70 14.01
CA LYS A 24 13.28 3.28 14.42
C LYS A 24 12.99 2.35 13.25
N TYR A 25 11.92 2.60 12.51
CA TYR A 25 11.55 1.75 11.37
C TYR A 25 12.50 1.89 10.19
N TYR A 26 12.97 3.11 9.88
CA TYR A 26 13.98 3.34 8.86
C TYR A 26 15.25 2.51 9.12
N ASN A 27 15.78 2.57 10.35
CA ASN A 27 16.98 1.82 10.73
C ASN A 27 16.77 0.30 10.63
N ARG A 28 15.60 -0.20 11.04
CA ARG A 28 15.25 -1.63 10.92
C ARG A 28 15.17 -2.10 9.46
N ILE A 29 14.55 -1.29 8.58
CA ILE A 29 14.45 -1.60 7.14
C ILE A 29 15.83 -1.55 6.48
N SER A 30 16.65 -0.55 6.81
CA SER A 30 18.01 -0.41 6.28
C SER A 30 18.90 -1.59 6.69
N ALA A 31 18.84 -2.00 7.97
CA ALA A 31 19.53 -3.19 8.46
C ALA A 31 19.08 -4.48 7.75
N PHE A 32 17.76 -4.66 7.58
CA PHE A 32 17.20 -5.78 6.82
C PHE A 32 17.70 -5.81 5.37
N ARG A 33 17.79 -4.64 4.72
CA ARG A 33 18.29 -4.49 3.34
C ARG A 33 19.81 -4.57 3.21
N GLY A 34 20.55 -4.71 4.33
CA GLY A 34 22.01 -4.79 4.32
C GLY A 34 22.70 -3.46 4.01
N ILE A 35 22.00 -2.33 4.16
CA ILE A 35 22.56 -0.98 4.00
C ILE A 35 23.40 -0.71 5.26
N ARG A 36 24.73 -0.71 5.11
CA ARG A 36 25.68 -0.61 6.23
C ARG A 36 25.97 0.83 6.65
N ASP A 37 25.74 1.79 5.75
CA ASP A 37 25.99 3.21 5.94
C ASP A 37 24.68 4.02 5.91
N ALA A 38 23.71 3.61 6.72
CA ALA A 38 22.54 4.45 6.94
C ALA A 38 22.97 5.67 7.76
N SER A 39 22.83 6.88 7.20
CA SER A 39 23.10 8.14 7.89
C SER A 39 22.41 8.14 9.27
N THR A 40 23.17 8.42 10.35
CA THR A 40 22.62 8.59 11.70
C THR A 40 21.68 9.79 11.80
N THR A 41 21.78 10.71 10.83
CA THR A 41 20.90 11.86 10.67
C THR A 41 19.83 11.49 9.65
N VAL A 42 18.73 10.92 10.12
CA VAL A 42 17.51 10.80 9.30
C VAL A 42 16.91 12.19 9.19
N SER A 43 17.22 12.92 8.12
CA SER A 43 16.40 14.06 7.74
C SER A 43 15.14 13.52 7.06
N ILE A 44 14.04 13.52 7.82
CA ILE A 44 12.72 13.35 7.22
C ILE A 44 12.47 14.64 6.47
N ARG A 45 12.78 14.64 5.17
CA ARG A 45 12.40 15.74 4.29
C ARG A 45 10.94 15.58 3.95
N ASN A 46 10.14 16.57 4.30
CA ASN A 46 8.79 16.65 3.77
C ASN A 46 8.89 17.08 2.31
N PHE A 47 7.94 16.67 1.48
CA PHE A 47 7.86 17.13 0.09
C PHE A 47 7.81 18.67 -0.02
N LYS A 48 7.35 19.36 1.03
CA LYS A 48 7.34 20.83 1.07
C LYS A 48 8.68 21.50 1.34
N ASP A 49 9.70 20.74 1.72
CA ASP A 49 11.05 21.26 1.90
C ASP A 49 11.74 21.51 0.54
N PHE A 50 11.13 21.05 -0.56
CA PHE A 50 11.52 21.37 -1.92
C PHE A 50 10.66 22.51 -2.44
N GLU A 51 11.32 23.56 -2.92
CA GLU A 51 10.66 24.80 -3.35
C GLU A 51 9.71 24.56 -4.53
N GLU A 52 10.03 23.57 -5.36
CA GLU A 52 9.25 23.14 -6.51
C GLU A 52 7.94 22.46 -6.12
N THR A 53 7.86 21.83 -4.94
CA THR A 53 6.69 21.03 -4.52
C THR A 53 5.97 21.56 -3.29
N LYS A 54 6.41 22.69 -2.70
CA LYS A 54 5.83 23.25 -1.47
C LYS A 54 4.34 23.57 -1.50
N ASN A 55 3.80 23.82 -2.69
CA ASN A 55 2.38 24.16 -2.88
C ASN A 55 1.60 23.07 -3.64
N PHE A 56 2.22 21.92 -3.91
CA PHE A 56 1.59 20.87 -4.71
C PHE A 56 0.57 20.07 -3.90
N VAL A 57 0.84 19.84 -2.62
CA VAL A 57 -0.01 19.03 -1.73
C VAL A 57 -0.30 19.82 -0.46
N PRO A 58 -1.58 20.13 -0.16
CA PRO A 58 -1.95 20.77 1.11
C PRO A 58 -1.57 19.89 2.30
N ASP A 59 -1.16 20.51 3.41
CA ASP A 59 -0.96 19.80 4.67
C ASP A 59 -2.28 19.18 5.14
N PHE A 60 -2.19 17.95 5.67
CA PHE A 60 -3.33 17.35 6.34
C PHE A 60 -3.60 18.06 7.67
N PRO A 61 -4.86 18.31 8.04
CA PRO A 61 -5.18 18.93 9.31
C PRO A 61 -4.76 18.02 10.47
N GLU A 62 -4.21 18.62 11.52
CA GLU A 62 -3.74 17.88 12.71
C GLU A 62 -4.88 17.16 13.45
N SER A 63 -6.13 17.55 13.17
CA SER A 63 -7.34 17.00 13.80
C SER A 63 -7.83 15.69 13.20
N LEU A 64 -7.19 15.15 12.16
CA LEU A 64 -7.64 13.89 11.55
C LEU A 64 -7.49 12.74 12.54
N ASP A 65 -8.54 11.94 12.68
CA ASP A 65 -8.39 10.65 13.34
C ASP A 65 -7.55 9.68 12.48
N GLN A 66 -7.14 8.56 13.07
CA GLN A 66 -6.32 7.56 12.37
C GLN A 66 -6.99 7.02 11.09
N GLY A 67 -8.31 6.82 11.11
CA GLY A 67 -9.05 6.29 9.98
C GLY A 67 -9.16 7.31 8.85
N GLU A 68 -9.41 8.57 9.18
CA GLU A 68 -9.42 9.68 8.23
C GLU A 68 -8.04 9.91 7.62
N PHE A 69 -6.99 9.86 8.45
CA PHE A 69 -5.61 9.95 7.99
C PHE A 69 -5.27 8.84 7.00
N ILE A 70 -5.62 7.58 7.30
CA ILE A 70 -5.39 6.45 6.37
C ILE A 70 -6.13 6.68 5.05
N LYS A 71 -7.39 7.14 5.08
CA LYS A 71 -8.13 7.45 3.85
C LYS A 71 -7.41 8.50 3.02
N LYS A 72 -7.00 9.62 3.63
CA LYS A 72 -6.27 10.70 2.96
C LYS A 72 -4.93 10.25 2.40
N LEU A 73 -4.18 9.46 3.17
CA LEU A 73 -2.93 8.85 2.72
C LEU A 73 -3.15 7.94 1.49
N LEU A 74 -4.16 7.09 1.51
CA LEU A 74 -4.48 6.20 0.38
C LEU A 74 -4.98 6.97 -0.86
N GLU A 75 -5.64 8.11 -0.67
CA GLU A 75 -6.02 9.01 -1.77
C GLU A 75 -4.79 9.67 -2.42
N GLU A 76 -3.85 10.20 -1.63
CA GLU A 76 -2.62 10.76 -2.18
C GLU A 76 -1.77 9.71 -2.89
N ARG A 77 -1.63 8.51 -2.29
CA ARG A 77 -0.93 7.39 -2.94
C ARG A 77 -1.58 7.01 -4.27
N TRP A 78 -2.90 7.09 -4.37
CA TRP A 78 -3.59 6.81 -5.63
C TRP A 78 -3.33 7.89 -6.67
N ARG A 79 -3.32 9.17 -6.29
CA ARG A 79 -3.00 10.28 -7.19
C ARG A 79 -1.57 10.20 -7.72
N GLU A 80 -0.62 10.01 -6.80
CA GLU A 80 0.81 9.99 -7.12
C GLU A 80 1.18 8.76 -7.95
N LEU A 81 0.69 7.58 -7.55
CA LEU A 81 1.07 6.29 -8.16
C LEU A 81 -0.01 5.77 -9.12
N ALA A 82 -0.80 6.68 -9.70
CA ALA A 82 -1.86 6.33 -10.63
C ALA A 82 -1.28 5.63 -11.86
N GLY A 83 -1.75 4.42 -12.16
CA GLY A 83 -1.27 3.64 -13.30
C GLY A 83 0.04 2.89 -13.06
N GLU A 84 0.67 3.02 -11.89
CA GLU A 84 1.89 2.29 -11.55
C GLU A 84 1.60 0.94 -10.88
N GLN A 85 2.24 -0.13 -11.39
CA GLN A 85 2.46 -1.45 -10.78
C GLN A 85 1.29 -2.03 -9.94
N ASN A 86 0.05 -1.72 -10.32
CA ASN A 86 -1.17 -2.09 -9.59
C ASN A 86 -1.16 -1.70 -8.10
N THR A 87 -0.45 -0.64 -7.73
CA THR A 87 -0.27 -0.21 -6.32
C THR A 87 -1.61 -0.05 -5.61
N ARG A 88 -2.63 0.46 -6.31
CA ARG A 88 -3.97 0.65 -5.75
C ARG A 88 -4.65 -0.65 -5.35
N TRP A 89 -4.48 -1.73 -6.12
CA TRP A 89 -5.03 -3.03 -5.76
C TRP A 89 -4.40 -3.48 -4.44
N TYR A 90 -3.07 -3.53 -4.35
CA TYR A 90 -2.38 -3.96 -3.13
C TYR A 90 -2.72 -3.10 -1.92
N ASP A 91 -2.83 -1.78 -2.10
CA ASP A 91 -3.26 -0.86 -1.06
C ASP A 91 -4.68 -1.20 -0.57
N LEU A 92 -5.64 -1.38 -1.47
CA LEU A 92 -7.00 -1.71 -1.07
C LEU A 92 -7.10 -3.10 -0.44
N THR A 93 -6.35 -4.10 -0.90
CA THR A 93 -6.35 -5.45 -0.33
C THR A 93 -5.77 -5.45 1.08
N ARG A 94 -4.58 -4.87 1.30
CA ARG A 94 -3.92 -4.92 2.62
C ARG A 94 -4.66 -4.17 3.73
N PHE A 95 -5.49 -3.19 3.36
CA PHE A 95 -6.36 -2.47 4.28
C PHE A 95 -7.79 -3.05 4.36
N GLY A 96 -8.09 -4.15 3.66
CA GLY A 96 -9.43 -4.76 3.68
C GLY A 96 -10.53 -3.89 3.03
N LEU A 97 -10.14 -3.00 2.11
CA LEU A 97 -11.02 -2.02 1.49
C LEU A 97 -11.45 -2.38 0.07
N LEU A 98 -10.80 -3.36 -0.58
CA LEU A 98 -10.99 -3.66 -2.01
C LEU A 98 -12.45 -3.94 -2.36
N VAL A 99 -13.07 -4.91 -1.69
CA VAL A 99 -14.45 -5.33 -1.98
C VAL A 99 -15.44 -4.17 -1.84
N ASN A 100 -15.35 -3.41 -0.75
CA ASN A 100 -16.22 -2.26 -0.51
C ASN A 100 -15.97 -1.14 -1.52
N ASN A 101 -14.70 -0.89 -1.88
CA ASN A 101 -14.35 0.10 -2.87
C ASN A 101 -14.94 -0.26 -4.25
N VAL A 102 -14.81 -1.51 -4.69
CA VAL A 102 -15.42 -1.97 -5.94
C VAL A 102 -16.95 -1.87 -5.88
N LYS A 103 -17.58 -2.27 -4.78
CA LYS A 103 -19.04 -2.15 -4.57
C LYS A 103 -19.53 -0.70 -4.68
N ASN A 104 -18.78 0.25 -4.12
CA ASN A 104 -19.16 1.66 -4.13
C ASN A 104 -18.97 2.31 -5.51
N ASN A 105 -17.98 1.84 -6.28
CA ASN A 105 -17.65 2.43 -7.58
C ASN A 105 -18.29 1.72 -8.78
N LYS A 106 -18.89 0.53 -8.62
CA LYS A 106 -19.47 -0.24 -9.75
C LYS A 106 -20.58 0.50 -10.50
N SER A 107 -21.31 1.39 -9.85
CA SER A 107 -22.40 2.18 -10.45
C SER A 107 -21.93 3.55 -10.94
N GLN A 108 -20.66 3.89 -10.76
CA GLN A 108 -20.14 5.16 -11.25
C GLN A 108 -20.06 5.16 -12.77
N ILE A 109 -20.46 6.30 -13.33
CA ILE A 109 -20.32 6.60 -14.75
C ILE A 109 -19.02 7.37 -14.91
N ASN A 110 -18.18 6.94 -15.84
CA ASN A 110 -16.97 7.68 -16.17
C ASN A 110 -17.38 9.05 -16.75
N ALA A 111 -17.11 10.13 -16.02
CA ALA A 111 -17.53 11.48 -16.37
C ALA A 111 -16.94 11.98 -17.71
N LEU A 112 -15.77 11.46 -18.12
CA LEU A 112 -15.10 11.86 -19.37
C LEU A 112 -15.68 11.18 -20.60
N THR A 113 -16.25 9.99 -20.45
CA THR A 113 -16.73 9.17 -21.58
C THR A 113 -18.23 8.91 -21.57
N GLY A 114 -18.93 9.22 -20.47
CA GLY A 114 -20.33 8.89 -20.25
C GLY A 114 -20.60 7.38 -20.14
N ARG A 115 -19.55 6.55 -20.06
CA ARG A 115 -19.69 5.08 -20.06
C ARG A 115 -19.85 4.54 -18.64
N SER A 116 -20.80 3.64 -18.47
CA SER A 116 -20.90 2.80 -17.28
C SER A 116 -19.86 1.68 -17.33
N LEU A 117 -19.25 1.36 -16.19
CA LEU A 117 -18.37 0.20 -16.07
C LEU A 117 -19.12 -1.12 -16.32
N ASN A 118 -20.44 -1.16 -16.09
CA ASN A 118 -21.29 -2.32 -16.34
C ASN A 118 -21.81 -2.40 -17.78
N ALA A 119 -21.40 -1.49 -18.66
CA ALA A 119 -21.81 -1.52 -20.07
C ALA A 119 -21.10 -2.64 -20.87
N THR A 120 -20.08 -3.27 -20.30
CA THR A 120 -19.35 -4.37 -20.93
C THR A 120 -19.72 -5.71 -20.28
N ALA A 121 -19.70 -6.80 -21.04
CA ALA A 121 -19.94 -8.14 -20.50
C ALA A 121 -18.98 -8.48 -19.34
N TYR A 122 -17.72 -8.04 -19.45
CA TYR A 122 -16.72 -8.16 -18.39
C TYR A 122 -17.13 -7.42 -17.11
N GLY A 123 -17.57 -6.16 -17.23
CA GLY A 123 -18.06 -5.36 -16.12
C GLY A 123 -19.29 -5.98 -15.46
N THR A 124 -20.27 -6.43 -16.25
CA THR A 124 -21.48 -7.09 -15.74
C THR A 124 -21.14 -8.36 -14.93
N GLN A 125 -20.18 -9.16 -15.37
CA GLN A 125 -19.89 -10.43 -14.70
C GLN A 125 -19.08 -10.27 -13.41
N LEU A 126 -18.07 -9.37 -13.42
CA LEU A 126 -17.14 -9.21 -12.28
C LEU A 126 -17.60 -8.19 -11.25
N LEU A 127 -18.28 -7.11 -11.66
CA LEU A 127 -18.68 -6.04 -10.75
C LEU A 127 -20.03 -6.29 -10.07
N ASN A 128 -20.82 -7.24 -10.55
CA ASN A 128 -22.12 -7.56 -9.96
C ASN A 128 -22.00 -8.23 -8.58
N THR A 129 -20.97 -9.06 -8.38
CA THR A 129 -20.73 -9.75 -7.11
C THR A 129 -19.29 -9.59 -6.63
N PRO A 130 -18.88 -8.39 -6.17
CA PRO A 130 -17.55 -8.19 -5.61
C PRO A 130 -17.37 -9.12 -4.40
N ASN A 131 -16.36 -9.97 -4.46
CA ASN A 131 -16.07 -11.03 -3.50
C ASN A 131 -14.59 -10.95 -3.10
N ALA A 132 -14.28 -11.28 -1.84
CA ALA A 132 -12.93 -11.40 -1.30
C ALA A 132 -12.03 -12.35 -2.10
N LYS A 133 -12.59 -13.31 -2.86
CA LYS A 133 -11.79 -14.16 -3.76
C LYS A 133 -10.92 -13.36 -4.73
N TYR A 134 -11.38 -12.19 -5.19
CA TYR A 134 -10.61 -11.35 -6.11
C TYR A 134 -9.48 -10.55 -5.42
N GLU A 135 -9.29 -10.68 -4.12
CA GLU A 135 -8.15 -10.07 -3.41
C GLU A 135 -6.83 -10.76 -3.77
N TYR A 136 -6.89 -12.05 -4.10
CA TYR A 136 -5.74 -12.89 -4.43
C TYR A 136 -5.93 -13.56 -5.79
N LEU A 137 -4.84 -13.72 -6.54
CA LEU A 137 -4.89 -14.50 -7.78
C LEU A 137 -5.12 -15.98 -7.46
N PRO A 138 -5.88 -16.71 -8.30
CA PRO A 138 -6.04 -18.15 -8.13
C PRO A 138 -4.71 -18.87 -8.30
N ILE A 139 -4.52 -19.95 -7.54
CA ILE A 139 -3.42 -20.87 -7.79
C ILE A 139 -3.69 -21.55 -9.14
N PRO A 140 -2.72 -21.59 -10.07
CA PRO A 140 -2.91 -22.22 -11.38
C PRO A 140 -3.34 -23.68 -11.26
N LEU A 141 -4.29 -24.10 -12.11
CA LEU A 141 -4.84 -25.47 -12.04
C LEU A 141 -3.77 -26.56 -12.20
N ASN A 142 -2.77 -26.32 -13.05
CA ASN A 142 -1.66 -27.25 -13.22
C ASN A 142 -0.83 -27.39 -11.94
N GLU A 143 -0.65 -26.31 -11.18
CA GLU A 143 0.08 -26.34 -9.90
C GLU A 143 -0.66 -27.21 -8.88
N ILE A 144 -1.98 -27.06 -8.77
CA ILE A 144 -2.83 -27.91 -7.91
C ILE A 144 -2.75 -29.38 -8.31
N ARG A 145 -2.78 -29.68 -9.62
CA ARG A 145 -2.70 -31.05 -10.14
C ARG A 145 -1.36 -31.71 -9.87
N LEU A 146 -0.26 -30.95 -9.96
CA LEU A 146 1.09 -31.43 -9.71
C LEU A 146 1.39 -31.62 -8.22
N HIS A 147 0.73 -30.86 -7.36
CA HIS A 147 0.95 -30.86 -5.91
C HIS A 147 -0.32 -31.24 -5.15
N PRO A 148 -0.59 -32.54 -4.90
CA PRO A 148 -1.85 -33.01 -4.30
C PRO A 148 -2.14 -32.51 -2.87
N LYS A 149 -1.14 -31.95 -2.20
CA LYS A 149 -1.27 -31.35 -0.86
C LYS A 149 -1.58 -29.86 -0.91
N LEU A 150 -1.52 -29.25 -2.09
CA LEU A 150 -1.81 -27.83 -2.28
C LEU A 150 -3.31 -27.65 -2.46
N ASN A 151 -3.92 -26.92 -1.53
CA ASN A 151 -5.33 -26.55 -1.62
C ASN A 151 -5.47 -25.22 -2.36
N GLN A 152 -6.56 -25.07 -3.11
CA GLN A 152 -6.89 -23.81 -3.76
C GLN A 152 -7.22 -22.71 -2.71
N ASN A 153 -7.01 -21.46 -3.10
CA ASN A 153 -7.49 -20.30 -2.36
C ASN A 153 -9.01 -20.38 -2.17
N LYS A 154 -9.51 -19.87 -1.05
CA LYS A 154 -10.94 -19.90 -0.73
C LYS A 154 -11.78 -19.27 -1.87
N ASP A 155 -12.91 -19.91 -2.19
CA ASP A 155 -13.93 -19.47 -3.16
C ASP A 155 -13.52 -19.52 -4.66
N TYR A 156 -12.45 -20.24 -5.00
CA TYR A 156 -12.00 -20.56 -6.37
C TYR A 156 -12.24 -22.01 -6.79
#